data_AF-A0A3B3CF44-F1
#
_entry.id   AF-A0A3B3CF44-F1
#
_cell.length_a   1.000
_cell.length_b   1.000
_cell.length_c   1.000
_cell.angle_alpha   90.00
_cell.angle_beta   90.00
_cell.angle_gamma   90.00
#
_symmetry.space_group_name_H-M   'P 1'
#
loop_
_entity.id
_entity.type
_entity.pdbx_description
1 polymer ?
#
loop_
_entity_poly.entity_id
_entity_poly.type
_entity_poly.pdbx_seq_one_letter_code
_entity_poly.pdbx_strand_id
1 'polypeptide(L)'
;MPTAVTMEENLDKLQEQCEAQELEAPGGIATPQVYAQLLALYLLHNDMNNARYLWKRVPQVIKSANPELTAIWTVGQHIWQRDFPGIYTAIAAHQWSESILPVMEALRESTRQRAYSLVAQAYTSITAEDFAAFVGYSVEEAVKGVVSQGWQADPTTRMVMPKKPDPPPVSLVPNEQQLARLTDYVAFLEN
;
A
#
# COMPACT_ATOMS: atom_id res chain seq x y z
N MET A 1 -8.07 10.85 -12.66
CA MET A 1 -8.70 10.85 -11.33
C MET A 1 -9.93 9.93 -11.23
N PRO A 2 -10.87 9.82 -12.19
CA PRO A 2 -12.01 8.89 -12.04
C PRO A 2 -11.64 7.41 -12.25
N THR A 3 -10.60 7.10 -13.02
CA THR A 3 -10.18 5.72 -13.34
C THR A 3 -9.48 4.99 -12.21
N ALA A 4 -8.75 5.71 -11.34
CA ALA A 4 -8.05 5.11 -10.20
C ALA A 4 -9.04 4.70 -9.10
N VAL A 5 -10.03 5.55 -8.80
CA VAL A 5 -11.09 5.26 -7.81
C VAL A 5 -11.92 4.05 -8.23
N THR A 6 -12.27 3.93 -9.51
CA THR A 6 -12.98 2.73 -10.01
C THR A 6 -12.15 1.46 -9.94
N MET A 7 -10.81 1.56 -10.02
CA MET A 7 -9.92 0.41 -9.93
C MET A 7 -9.78 -0.05 -8.47
N GLU A 8 -9.64 0.89 -7.52
CA GLU A 8 -9.60 0.61 -6.07
C GLU A 8 -10.91 -0.01 -5.59
N GLU A 9 -12.06 0.57 -5.95
CA GLU A 9 -13.38 0.00 -5.61
C GLU A 9 -13.61 -1.40 -6.18
N ASN A 10 -12.97 -1.72 -7.31
CA ASN A 10 -13.04 -3.05 -7.91
C ASN A 10 -12.10 -4.05 -7.20
N LEU A 11 -10.96 -3.60 -6.68
CA LEU A 11 -10.03 -4.43 -5.91
C LEU A 11 -10.60 -4.77 -4.52
N ASP A 12 -11.24 -3.81 -3.86
CA ASP A 12 -11.93 -4.05 -2.58
C ASP A 12 -13.01 -5.13 -2.72
N LYS A 13 -13.85 -5.01 -3.75
CA LYS A 13 -14.87 -6.04 -4.07
C LYS A 13 -14.26 -7.39 -4.41
N LEU A 14 -13.10 -7.40 -5.08
CA LEU A 14 -12.39 -8.63 -5.41
C LEU A 14 -11.84 -9.30 -4.15
N GLN A 15 -11.34 -8.52 -3.19
CA GLN A 15 -10.93 -9.04 -1.88
C GLN A 15 -12.11 -9.68 -1.15
N GLU A 16 -13.27 -9.01 -1.06
CA GLU A 16 -14.48 -9.56 -0.42
C GLU A 16 -14.91 -10.88 -1.07
N GLN A 17 -14.86 -10.97 -2.40
CA GLN A 17 -15.18 -12.19 -3.14
C GLN A 17 -14.20 -13.32 -2.82
N CYS A 18 -12.90 -13.02 -2.78
CA CYS A 18 -11.90 -14.03 -2.44
C CYS A 18 -12.03 -14.48 -0.97
N GLU A 19 -12.39 -13.59 -0.04
CA GLU A 19 -12.64 -13.93 1.36
C GLU A 19 -13.87 -14.86 1.49
N ALA A 20 -14.96 -14.55 0.79
CA ALA A 20 -16.13 -15.42 0.73
C ALA A 20 -15.78 -16.81 0.16
N GLN A 21 -15.01 -16.86 -0.93
CA GLN A 21 -14.55 -18.12 -1.52
C GLN A 21 -13.65 -18.93 -0.58
N GLU A 22 -12.87 -18.27 0.28
CA GLU A 22 -12.04 -18.94 1.27
C GLU A 22 -12.87 -19.58 2.38
N LEU A 23 -13.95 -18.91 2.81
CA LEU A 23 -14.89 -19.40 3.82
C LEU A 23 -15.82 -20.50 3.30
N GLU A 24 -16.26 -20.40 2.04
CA GLU A 24 -17.15 -21.36 1.38
C GLU A 24 -16.39 -22.59 0.83
N ALA A 25 -15.06 -22.61 0.94
CA ALA A 25 -14.23 -23.67 0.39
C ALA A 25 -14.59 -25.05 0.97
N PRO A 26 -14.87 -26.06 0.12
CA PRO A 26 -15.23 -27.39 0.59
C PRO A 26 -14.05 -28.03 1.33
N GLY A 27 -14.25 -28.35 2.61
CA GLY A 27 -13.21 -28.94 3.46
C GLY A 27 -12.31 -27.92 4.18
N GLY A 28 -12.63 -26.62 4.15
CA GLY A 28 -11.93 -25.58 4.90
C GLY A 28 -10.54 -25.23 4.38
N ILE A 29 -10.19 -25.70 3.17
CA ILE A 29 -8.93 -25.40 2.48
C ILE A 29 -9.28 -24.87 1.08
N ALA A 30 -9.00 -23.61 0.83
CA ALA A 30 -9.25 -22.97 -0.46
C ALA A 30 -8.21 -23.36 -1.51
N THR A 31 -8.49 -22.98 -2.77
CA THR A 31 -7.54 -23.21 -3.86
C THR A 31 -6.29 -22.33 -3.68
N PRO A 32 -5.12 -22.79 -4.15
CA PRO A 32 -3.89 -22.00 -4.02
C PRO A 32 -3.93 -20.64 -4.70
N GLN A 33 -4.71 -20.53 -5.79
CA GLN A 33 -4.91 -19.28 -6.52
C GLN A 33 -5.64 -18.24 -5.67
N VAL A 34 -6.69 -18.65 -4.94
CA VAL A 34 -7.43 -17.76 -4.03
C VAL A 34 -6.52 -17.27 -2.90
N TYR A 35 -5.70 -18.16 -2.32
CA TYR A 35 -4.73 -17.75 -1.30
C TYR A 35 -3.69 -16.74 -1.83
N ALA A 36 -3.22 -16.93 -3.07
CA ALA A 36 -2.25 -16.03 -3.68
C ALA A 36 -2.87 -14.65 -3.98
N GLN A 37 -4.08 -14.61 -4.52
CA GLN A 37 -4.83 -13.38 -4.75
C GLN A 37 -5.13 -12.64 -3.45
N LEU A 38 -5.67 -13.32 -2.43
CA LEU A 38 -5.93 -12.72 -1.11
C LEU A 38 -4.67 -12.14 -0.49
N LEU A 39 -3.57 -12.89 -0.53
CA LEU A 39 -2.32 -12.43 0.04
C LEU A 39 -1.83 -11.16 -0.67
N ALA A 40 -1.87 -11.13 -2.01
CA ALA A 40 -1.46 -9.96 -2.79
C ALA A 40 -2.35 -8.73 -2.49
N LEU A 41 -3.67 -8.92 -2.35
CA LEU A 41 -4.62 -7.86 -2.00
C LEU A 41 -4.34 -7.30 -0.60
N TYR A 42 -4.14 -8.16 0.41
CA TYR A 42 -3.78 -7.67 1.75
C TYR A 42 -2.49 -6.84 1.76
N LEU A 43 -1.49 -7.22 0.95
CA LEU A 43 -0.28 -6.42 0.80
C LEU A 43 -0.55 -5.06 0.13
N LEU A 44 -1.46 -5.02 -0.85
CA LEU A 44 -1.87 -3.79 -1.54
C LEU A 44 -2.53 -2.80 -0.58
N HIS A 45 -3.46 -3.27 0.26
CA HIS A 45 -4.10 -2.46 1.31
C HIS A 45 -3.19 -2.16 2.50
N ASN A 46 -1.94 -2.63 2.47
CA ASN A 46 -0.96 -2.47 3.54
C ASN A 46 -1.40 -3.11 4.88
N ASP A 47 -2.30 -4.11 4.82
CA ASP A 47 -2.75 -4.86 5.99
C ASP A 47 -1.83 -6.06 6.24
N MET A 48 -0.68 -5.73 6.81
CA MET A 48 0.36 -6.71 7.10
C MET A 48 -0.03 -7.73 8.18
N ASN A 49 -0.99 -7.39 9.03
CA ASN A 49 -1.45 -8.30 10.08
C ASN A 49 -2.27 -9.43 9.48
N ASN A 50 -3.27 -9.08 8.66
CA ASN A 50 -4.11 -10.06 7.98
C ASN A 50 -3.30 -10.90 6.99
N ALA A 51 -2.38 -10.30 6.24
CA ALA A 51 -1.45 -11.05 5.38
C ALA A 51 -0.64 -12.10 6.17
N ARG A 52 -0.12 -11.74 7.35
CA ARG A 52 0.66 -12.66 8.20
C ARG A 52 -0.21 -13.79 8.78
N TYR A 53 -1.43 -13.49 9.21
CA TYR A 53 -2.34 -14.50 9.73
C TYR A 53 -2.79 -15.46 8.63
N LEU A 54 -3.09 -14.96 7.43
CA LEU A 54 -3.38 -15.79 6.28
C LEU A 54 -2.20 -16.71 5.97
N TRP A 55 -0.97 -16.18 5.87
CA TRP A 55 0.20 -17.01 5.61
C TRP A 55 0.40 -18.13 6.64
N LYS A 56 0.09 -17.89 7.92
CA LYS A 56 0.13 -18.93 8.95
C LYS A 56 -0.97 -20.00 8.79
N ARG A 57 -2.16 -19.60 8.33
CA ARG A 57 -3.31 -20.49 8.11
C ARG A 57 -3.11 -21.43 6.92
N VAL A 58 -2.41 -20.98 5.87
CA VAL A 58 -2.17 -21.80 4.67
C VAL A 58 -1.35 -23.06 4.99
N PRO A 59 -1.85 -24.26 4.66
CA PRO A 59 -1.14 -25.54 4.85
C PRO A 59 0.22 -25.60 4.15
N GLN A 60 1.18 -26.30 4.75
CA GLN A 60 2.54 -26.40 4.20
C GLN A 60 2.59 -27.04 2.81
N VAL A 61 1.68 -27.98 2.53
CA VAL A 61 1.58 -28.66 1.22
C VAL A 61 1.32 -27.65 0.09
N ILE A 62 0.47 -26.64 0.35
CA ILE A 62 0.15 -25.59 -0.63
C ILE A 62 1.34 -24.65 -0.86
N LYS A 63 2.07 -24.31 0.22
CA LYS A 63 3.27 -23.48 0.15
C LYS A 63 4.38 -24.13 -0.67
N SER A 64 4.59 -25.44 -0.49
CA SER A 64 5.59 -26.18 -1.29
C SER A 64 5.17 -26.39 -2.74
N ALA A 65 3.86 -26.48 -3.01
CA ALA A 65 3.34 -26.69 -4.35
C ALA A 65 3.34 -25.41 -5.21
N ASN A 66 3.25 -24.22 -4.58
CA ASN A 66 3.12 -22.94 -5.28
C ASN A 66 4.27 -21.99 -4.93
N PRO A 67 5.31 -21.90 -5.78
CA PRO A 67 6.43 -20.99 -5.57
C PRO A 67 5.99 -19.52 -5.65
N GLU A 68 4.95 -19.21 -6.44
CA GLU A 68 4.37 -17.87 -6.58
C GLU A 68 3.87 -17.34 -5.23
N LEU A 69 3.14 -18.17 -4.45
CA LEU A 69 2.65 -17.78 -3.12
C LEU A 69 3.80 -17.45 -2.17
N THR A 70 4.91 -18.19 -2.26
CA THR A 70 6.11 -17.92 -1.47
C THR A 70 6.78 -16.62 -1.91
N ALA A 71 6.81 -16.32 -3.21
CA ALA A 71 7.32 -15.06 -3.74
C ALA A 71 6.46 -13.85 -3.33
N ILE A 72 5.14 -13.99 -3.25
CA ILE A 72 4.27 -12.92 -2.71
C ILE A 72 4.61 -12.68 -1.23
N TRP A 73 4.83 -13.76 -0.47
CA TRP A 73 5.20 -13.62 0.94
C TRP A 73 6.58 -12.97 1.14
N THR A 74 7.57 -13.24 0.28
CA THR A 74 8.88 -12.55 0.37
C THR A 74 8.73 -11.06 0.12
N VAL A 75 7.90 -10.63 -0.82
CA VAL A 75 7.53 -9.21 -0.98
C VAL A 75 6.93 -8.67 0.31
N GLY A 76 5.98 -9.39 0.90
CA GLY A 76 5.40 -9.05 2.21
C GLY A 76 6.43 -8.92 3.34
N GLN A 77 7.48 -9.74 3.35
CA GLN A 77 8.56 -9.63 4.34
C GLN A 77 9.35 -8.32 4.19
N HIS A 78 9.67 -7.90 2.97
CA HIS A 78 10.32 -6.61 2.73
C HIS A 78 9.42 -5.44 3.12
N ILE A 79 8.10 -5.54 2.86
CA ILE A 79 7.11 -4.54 3.32
C ILE A 79 7.11 -4.45 4.85
N TRP A 80 7.11 -5.60 5.55
CA TRP A 80 7.14 -5.65 7.02
C TRP A 80 8.40 -4.98 7.59
N GLN A 81 9.54 -5.21 6.97
CA GLN A 81 10.83 -4.61 7.36
C GLN A 81 10.98 -3.15 6.92
N ARG A 82 10.04 -2.63 6.11
CA ARG A 82 10.09 -1.31 5.46
C ARG A 82 11.32 -1.15 4.55
N ASP A 83 11.77 -2.24 3.96
CA ASP A 83 12.87 -2.27 3.01
C ASP A 83 12.36 -1.98 1.60
N PHE A 84 12.29 -0.69 1.23
CA PHE A 84 11.76 -0.26 -0.07
C PHE A 84 12.51 -0.84 -1.28
N PRO A 85 13.86 -0.79 -1.35
CA PRO A 85 14.59 -1.44 -2.43
C PRO A 85 14.30 -2.94 -2.53
N GLY A 86 14.21 -3.63 -1.39
CA GLY A 86 13.84 -5.04 -1.31
C GLY A 86 12.47 -5.36 -1.91
N ILE A 87 11.48 -4.47 -1.70
CA ILE A 87 10.14 -4.63 -2.28
C ILE A 87 10.23 -4.63 -3.82
N TYR A 88 10.89 -3.63 -4.41
CA TYR A 88 10.95 -3.51 -5.87
C TYR A 88 11.74 -4.65 -6.52
N THR A 89 12.84 -5.08 -5.90
CA THR A 89 13.64 -6.21 -6.38
C THR A 89 12.87 -7.51 -6.30
N ALA A 90 12.17 -7.78 -5.18
CA ALA A 90 11.34 -8.97 -5.03
C ALA A 90 10.16 -9.01 -6.01
N ILE A 91 9.52 -7.86 -6.28
CA ILE A 91 8.45 -7.76 -7.29
C ILE A 91 8.98 -8.07 -8.70
N ALA A 92 10.17 -7.58 -9.05
CA ALA A 92 10.78 -7.79 -10.36
C ALA A 92 11.41 -9.18 -10.54
N ALA A 93 11.71 -9.89 -9.45
CA ALA A 93 12.39 -11.18 -9.48
C ALA A 93 11.49 -12.34 -9.93
N HIS A 94 10.16 -12.18 -9.92
CA HIS A 94 9.21 -13.25 -10.23
C HIS A 94 8.30 -12.88 -11.42
N GLN A 95 7.93 -13.89 -12.22
CA GLN A 95 6.91 -13.74 -13.26
C GLN A 95 5.55 -14.10 -12.67
N TRP A 96 4.72 -13.07 -12.47
CA TRP A 96 3.40 -13.20 -11.89
C TRP A 96 2.39 -13.76 -12.89
N SER A 97 1.46 -14.57 -12.40
CA SER A 97 0.30 -15.02 -13.18
C SER A 97 -0.57 -13.84 -13.62
N GLU A 98 -1.33 -14.01 -14.70
CA GLU A 98 -2.19 -12.95 -15.26
C GLU A 98 -3.18 -12.38 -14.23
N SER A 99 -3.59 -13.17 -13.24
CA SER A 99 -4.50 -12.72 -12.19
C SER A 99 -3.83 -11.85 -11.11
N ILE A 100 -2.54 -12.04 -10.86
CA ILE A 100 -1.80 -11.39 -9.75
C ILE A 100 -0.97 -10.21 -10.26
N LEU A 101 -0.51 -10.28 -11.51
CA LEU A 101 0.22 -9.21 -12.18
C LEU A 101 -0.40 -7.81 -11.98
N PRO A 102 -1.71 -7.57 -12.25
CA PRO A 102 -2.30 -6.24 -12.05
C PRO A 102 -2.27 -5.79 -10.59
N VAL A 103 -2.44 -6.71 -9.64
CA VAL A 103 -2.36 -6.41 -8.20
C VAL A 103 -0.94 -6.04 -7.79
N MET A 104 0.07 -6.75 -8.33
CA MET A 104 1.48 -6.48 -8.04
C MET A 104 1.97 -5.18 -8.66
N GLU A 105 1.49 -4.81 -9.85
CA GLU A 105 1.76 -3.49 -10.45
C GLU A 105 1.12 -2.36 -9.62
N ALA A 106 -0.14 -2.53 -9.20
CA ALA A 106 -0.80 -1.58 -8.32
C ALA A 106 -0.11 -1.48 -6.95
N LEU A 107 0.37 -2.60 -6.39
CA LEU A 107 1.16 -2.62 -5.17
C LEU A 107 2.48 -1.85 -5.33
N ARG A 108 3.18 -2.01 -6.46
CA ARG A 108 4.41 -1.29 -6.78
C ARG A 108 4.17 0.22 -6.83
N GLU A 109 3.09 0.64 -7.49
CA GLU A 109 2.72 2.05 -7.59
C GLU A 109 2.29 2.63 -6.24
N SER A 110 1.43 1.93 -5.50
CA SER A 110 1.01 2.30 -4.15
C SER A 110 2.20 2.42 -3.18
N THR A 111 3.16 1.49 -3.24
CA THR A 111 4.39 1.55 -2.43
C THR A 111 5.20 2.80 -2.76
N ARG A 112 5.30 3.15 -4.05
CA ARG A 112 5.98 4.36 -4.49
C ARG A 112 5.26 5.62 -3.99
N GLN A 113 3.95 5.72 -4.15
CA GLN A 113 3.17 6.85 -3.65
C GLN A 113 3.32 7.03 -2.13
N ARG A 114 3.33 5.92 -1.38
CA ARG A 114 3.61 5.88 0.06
C ARG A 114 5.02 6.40 0.37
N ALA A 115 6.04 5.99 -0.40
CA ALA A 115 7.40 6.48 -0.26
C ALA A 115 7.51 7.99 -0.49
N TYR A 116 6.86 8.52 -1.55
CA TYR A 116 6.79 9.96 -1.79
C TYR A 116 6.17 10.72 -0.63
N SER A 117 5.03 10.24 -0.12
CA SER A 117 4.32 10.87 1.00
C SER A 117 5.13 10.82 2.29
N LEU A 118 5.80 9.69 2.57
CA LEU A 118 6.70 9.54 3.71
C LEU A 118 7.85 10.55 3.64
N VAL A 119 8.53 10.63 2.49
CA VAL A 119 9.66 11.55 2.30
C VAL A 119 9.21 13.00 2.44
N ALA A 120 8.06 13.35 1.85
CA ALA A 120 7.51 14.71 1.95
C ALA A 120 7.18 15.15 3.38
N GLN A 121 6.80 14.21 4.25
CA GLN A 121 6.39 14.50 5.62
C GLN A 121 7.55 14.40 6.62
N ALA A 122 8.45 13.45 6.43
CA ALA A 122 9.49 13.10 7.41
C ALA A 122 10.84 13.79 7.16
N TYR A 123 11.13 14.21 5.92
CA TYR A 123 12.44 14.77 5.57
C TYR A 123 12.33 16.24 5.15
N THR A 124 13.20 17.07 5.73
CA THR A 124 13.45 18.44 5.23
C THR A 124 14.43 18.43 4.07
N SER A 125 15.42 17.54 4.11
CA SER A 125 16.40 17.31 3.06
C SER A 125 16.81 15.84 3.07
N ILE A 126 16.94 15.23 1.90
CA ILE A 126 17.36 13.84 1.71
C ILE A 126 18.35 13.75 0.54
N THR A 127 19.27 12.79 0.55
CA THR A 127 20.16 12.58 -0.60
C THR A 127 19.35 12.06 -1.80
N ALA A 128 19.77 12.41 -3.01
CA ALA A 128 19.10 11.94 -4.24
C ALA A 128 19.22 10.41 -4.40
N GLU A 129 20.29 9.81 -3.87
CA GLU A 129 20.54 8.37 -3.91
C GLU A 129 19.58 7.61 -2.98
N ASP A 130 19.45 8.06 -1.73
CA ASP A 130 18.51 7.45 -0.77
C ASP A 130 17.07 7.63 -1.25
N PHE A 131 16.73 8.81 -1.78
CA PHE A 131 15.42 9.06 -2.34
C PHE A 131 15.11 8.14 -3.52
N ALA A 132 16.05 7.96 -4.46
CA ALA A 132 15.91 7.04 -5.58
C ALA A 132 15.70 5.59 -5.12
N ALA A 133 16.42 5.18 -4.07
CA ALA A 133 16.24 3.87 -3.44
C ALA A 133 14.84 3.70 -2.83
N PHE A 134 14.27 4.74 -2.20
CA PHE A 134 12.91 4.73 -1.66
C PHE A 134 11.82 4.58 -2.72
N VAL A 135 11.97 5.21 -3.89
CA VAL A 135 10.94 5.20 -4.95
C VAL A 135 11.14 4.10 -6.00
N GLY A 136 12.29 3.41 -5.95
CA GLY A 136 12.65 2.33 -6.87
C GLY A 136 12.90 2.82 -8.30
N TYR A 137 13.49 4.00 -8.45
CA TYR A 137 13.88 4.58 -9.75
C TYR A 137 15.39 4.78 -9.82
N SER A 138 15.88 5.05 -11.04
CA SER A 138 17.21 5.62 -11.19
C SER A 138 17.26 7.03 -10.57
N VAL A 139 18.46 7.47 -10.17
CA VAL A 139 18.65 8.81 -9.59
C VAL A 139 18.17 9.91 -10.54
N GLU A 140 18.38 9.73 -11.84
CA GLU A 140 17.95 10.70 -12.87
C GLU A 140 16.43 10.81 -12.98
N GLU A 141 15.73 9.69 -12.98
CA GLU A 141 14.26 9.65 -13.02
C GLU A 141 13.65 10.18 -11.73
N ALA A 142 14.25 9.84 -10.59
CA ALA A 142 13.81 10.31 -9.28
C ALA A 142 13.88 11.85 -9.20
N VAL A 143 14.99 12.45 -9.62
CA VAL A 143 15.16 13.92 -9.67
C VAL A 143 14.18 14.57 -10.64
N LYS A 144 13.97 13.98 -11.83
CA LYS A 144 12.96 14.48 -12.79
C LYS A 144 11.55 14.46 -12.19
N GLY A 145 11.18 13.40 -11.47
CA GLY A 145 9.88 13.28 -10.80
C GLY A 145 9.70 14.26 -9.64
N VAL A 146 10.76 14.55 -8.90
CA VAL A 146 10.78 15.54 -7.80
C VAL A 146 10.53 16.95 -8.35
N VAL A 147 11.20 17.32 -9.45
CA VAL A 147 11.03 18.63 -10.08
C VAL A 147 9.62 18.79 -10.65
N SER A 148 9.02 17.75 -11.24
CA SER A 148 7.64 17.82 -11.75
C SER A 148 6.60 17.95 -10.63
N GLN A 149 6.90 17.44 -9.43
CA GLN A 149 6.08 17.62 -8.22
C GLN A 149 6.30 18.98 -7.52
N GLY A 150 7.18 19.84 -8.04
CA GLY A 150 7.46 21.16 -7.46
C GLY A 150 8.35 21.12 -6.21
N TRP A 151 9.08 20.03 -5.99
CA TRP A 151 10.13 19.94 -4.97
C TRP A 151 11.43 20.54 -5.51
N GLN A 152 12.34 20.93 -4.61
CA GLN A 152 13.62 21.50 -5.00
C GLN A 152 14.69 20.40 -5.02
N ALA A 153 15.54 20.39 -6.05
CA ALA A 153 16.69 19.51 -6.15
C ALA A 153 17.94 20.35 -6.41
N ASP A 154 18.96 20.20 -5.57
CA ASP A 154 20.25 20.86 -5.75
C ASP A 154 21.25 19.88 -6.41
N PRO A 155 21.66 20.12 -7.67
CA PRO A 155 22.61 19.25 -8.37
C PRO A 155 24.02 19.32 -7.77
N THR A 156 24.37 20.39 -7.06
CA THR A 156 25.72 20.60 -6.50
C THR A 156 25.96 19.71 -5.27
N THR A 157 24.96 19.68 -4.38
CA THR A 157 25.00 18.91 -3.14
C THR A 157 24.38 17.51 -3.27
N ARG A 158 23.73 17.22 -4.42
CA ARG A 158 22.93 16.01 -4.67
C ARG A 158 21.83 15.80 -3.64
N MET A 159 21.24 16.89 -3.16
CA MET A 159 20.17 16.88 -2.16
C MET A 159 18.83 17.20 -2.79
N VAL A 160 17.80 16.51 -2.32
CA VAL A 160 16.39 16.77 -2.62
C VAL A 160 15.76 17.39 -1.37
N MET A 161 15.04 18.49 -1.55
CA MET A 161 14.27 19.18 -0.51
C MET A 161 12.78 19.00 -0.81
N PRO A 162 12.13 18.05 -0.13
CA PRO A 162 10.71 17.80 -0.32
C PRO A 162 9.86 18.99 0.11
N LYS A 163 8.79 19.26 -0.64
CA LYS A 163 7.79 20.22 -0.19
C LYS A 163 6.76 19.48 0.64
N LYS A 164 6.66 19.82 1.93
CA LYS A 164 5.64 19.25 2.81
C LYS A 164 4.25 19.56 2.24
N PRO A 165 3.36 18.56 2.12
CA PRO A 165 1.98 18.82 1.70
C PRO A 165 1.33 19.77 2.70
N ASP A 166 0.51 20.69 2.19
CA ASP A 166 -0.24 21.60 3.03
C ASP A 166 -1.10 20.77 4.00
N PRO A 167 -1.19 21.17 5.28
CA PRO A 167 -2.03 20.45 6.23
C PRO A 167 -3.47 20.39 5.70
N PRO A 168 -4.17 19.26 5.89
CA PRO A 168 -5.56 19.17 5.47
C PRO A 168 -6.32 20.36 6.07
N PRO A 169 -7.18 21.03 5.28
CA PRO A 169 -7.95 22.15 5.79
C PRO A 169 -8.69 21.65 7.03
N VAL A 170 -8.43 22.30 8.17
CA VAL A 170 -9.10 21.97 9.42
C VAL A 170 -10.59 22.05 9.10
N SER A 171 -11.29 20.91 9.17
CA SER A 171 -12.73 20.92 8.98
C SER A 171 -13.31 21.70 10.15
N LEU A 172 -13.60 22.96 9.89
CA LEU A 172 -14.45 23.75 10.75
C LEU A 172 -15.81 23.06 10.65
N VAL A 173 -16.06 22.11 11.56
CA VAL A 173 -17.38 21.49 11.70
C VAL A 173 -18.36 22.66 11.72
N PRO A 174 -19.31 22.74 10.77
CA PRO A 174 -20.24 23.86 10.71
C PRO A 174 -20.89 24.05 12.08
N ASN A 175 -20.98 25.30 12.56
CA ASN A 175 -21.46 25.58 13.92
C ASN A 175 -22.80 24.88 14.23
N GLU A 176 -23.66 24.71 13.24
CA GLU A 176 -24.94 23.99 13.39
C GLU A 176 -24.76 22.50 13.75
N GLN A 177 -23.78 21.80 13.15
CA GLN A 177 -23.47 20.42 13.50
C GLN A 177 -22.83 20.31 14.88
N GLN A 178 -22.06 21.32 15.30
CA GLN A 178 -21.54 21.39 16.67
C GLN A 178 -22.68 21.62 17.68
N LEU A 179 -23.61 22.52 17.38
CA LEU A 179 -24.78 22.81 18.21
C LEU A 179 -25.73 21.61 18.31
N ALA A 180 -25.98 20.90 17.23
CA ALA A 180 -26.78 19.67 17.24
C ALA A 180 -26.14 18.62 18.17
N ARG A 181 -24.84 18.36 18.04
CA ARG A 181 -24.12 17.44 18.93
C ARG A 181 -24.13 17.88 20.39
N LEU A 182 -23.97 19.17 20.66
CA LEU A 182 -24.05 19.72 22.02
C LEU A 182 -25.46 19.53 22.60
N THR A 183 -26.50 19.74 21.79
CA THR A 183 -27.89 19.52 22.19
C THR A 183 -28.14 18.06 22.51
N ASP A 184 -27.64 17.13 21.68
CA ASP A 184 -27.73 15.69 21.94
C ASP A 184 -26.99 15.29 23.23
N TYR A 185 -25.81 15.86 23.49
CA TYR A 185 -25.06 15.62 24.72
C TYR A 185 -25.79 16.13 25.97
N VAL A 186 -26.40 17.31 25.90
CA VAL A 186 -27.18 17.87 27.01
C VAL A 186 -28.43 17.01 27.27
N ALA A 187 -29.18 16.66 26.23
CA ALA A 187 -30.35 15.80 26.35
C ALA A 187 -30.03 14.39 26.90
N PHE A 188 -28.85 13.85 26.59
CA PHE A 188 -28.37 12.58 27.15
C PHE A 188 -27.98 12.68 28.63
N LEU A 189 -27.43 13.80 29.08
CA LEU A 189 -26.99 13.99 30.47
C LEU A 189 -28.11 14.44 31.42
N GLU A 190 -29.16 15.06 30.88
CA GLU A 190 -30.31 15.54 31.66
C GLU A 190 -31.35 14.44 31.96
N ASN A 191 -31.30 13.29 31.28
CA ASN A 191 -32.12 12.10 31.57
C ASN A 191 -31.32 11.05 32.34
#